data_AF-A0A0M0JHV6-F1
#
_entry.id   AF-A0A0M0JHV6-F1
#
_cell.length_a   1.000
_cell.length_b   1.000
_cell.length_c   1.000
_cell.angle_alpha   90.00
_cell.angle_beta   90.00
_cell.angle_gamma   90.00
#
_symmetry.space_group_name_H-M   'P 1'
#
loop_
_entity.id
_entity.type
_entity.pdbx_description
1 polymer ?
#
loop_
_entity_poly.entity_id
_entity_poly.type
_entity_poly.pdbx_seq_one_letter_code
_entity_poly.pdbx_strand_id
1 'polypeptide(L)'
;MIAMLMNCVAEKTNAHSDIIRSVAFSPDGTKIVSGSHDKTIKVWDLDKLELLSEEKTNAHHLYVRSVAFSPDGTKIVSGSDDGTIKVWDSDKLEMLSEKTKAHSDNIRSVVFSPDGTKIVSGSDDQTIKVWDLGKLELLSAKTNAHSQLISSVAFSPDGTKIVSGSWDKTIKVWDSATLGLLSEKTDAHSNWI
;
A
#
# COMPACT_ATOMS: atom_id res chain seq x y z
N MET A 1 28.10 -25.48 3.09
CA MET A 1 27.18 -24.33 2.97
C MET A 1 25.82 -24.90 2.59
N ILE A 2 24.90 -25.02 3.54
CA ILE A 2 23.59 -25.66 3.30
C ILE A 2 22.73 -24.64 2.56
N ALA A 3 22.35 -24.95 1.32
CA ALA A 3 21.28 -24.25 0.64
C ALA A 3 19.99 -24.55 1.40
N MET A 4 19.45 -23.56 2.12
CA MET A 4 18.07 -23.64 2.59
C MET A 4 17.19 -23.69 1.34
N LEU A 5 16.58 -24.85 1.09
CA LEU A 5 15.50 -24.98 0.11
C LEU A 5 14.36 -24.08 0.60
N MET A 6 14.02 -23.06 -0.20
CA MET A 6 12.83 -22.26 0.01
C MET A 6 11.62 -23.13 -0.36
N ASN A 7 11.08 -23.84 0.63
CA ASN A 7 9.90 -24.69 0.47
C ASN A 7 8.65 -23.90 0.86
N CYS A 8 7.55 -24.12 0.13
CA CYS A 8 6.23 -23.65 0.54
C CYS A 8 5.85 -24.32 1.88
N VAL A 9 5.49 -23.53 2.89
CA VAL A 9 5.15 -24.01 4.23
C VAL A 9 3.63 -24.16 4.43
N ALA A 10 2.83 -23.35 3.72
CA ALA A 10 1.38 -23.42 3.73
C ALA A 10 0.79 -22.80 2.45
N GLU A 11 -0.35 -23.31 1.98
CA GLU A 11 -1.05 -22.81 0.79
C GLU A 11 -2.56 -22.69 1.06
N LYS A 12 -3.16 -21.57 0.63
CA LYS A 12 -4.61 -21.39 0.60
C LYS A 12 -5.07 -21.21 -0.85
N THR A 13 -5.84 -22.17 -1.36
CA THR A 13 -6.52 -22.01 -2.65
C THR A 13 -7.81 -21.21 -2.48
N ASN A 14 -8.22 -20.50 -3.54
CA ASN A 14 -9.44 -19.68 -3.57
C ASN A 14 -9.53 -18.67 -2.41
N ALA A 15 -8.39 -18.09 -2.00
CA ALA A 15 -8.35 -17.03 -0.99
C ALA A 15 -9.20 -15.82 -1.42
N HIS A 16 -9.20 -15.53 -2.72
CA HIS A 16 -10.00 -14.49 -3.39
C HIS A 16 -10.64 -15.07 -4.65
N SER A 17 -11.72 -14.44 -5.14
CA SER A 17 -12.41 -14.87 -6.38
C SER A 17 -11.78 -14.28 -7.65
N ASP A 18 -10.80 -13.39 -7.50
CA ASP A 18 -10.01 -12.78 -8.57
C ASP A 18 -8.56 -12.56 -8.09
N ILE A 19 -7.74 -11.94 -8.94
CA ILE A 19 -6.30 -11.77 -8.77
C ILE A 19 -5.98 -10.97 -7.49
N ILE A 20 -5.17 -11.57 -6.64
CA ILE A 20 -4.55 -10.92 -5.48
C ILE A 20 -3.44 -9.99 -5.99
N ARG A 21 -3.49 -8.72 -5.58
CA ARG A 21 -2.56 -7.70 -6.06
C ARG A 21 -1.59 -7.19 -5.01
N SER A 22 -1.95 -7.33 -3.74
CA SER A 22 -1.10 -6.93 -2.63
C SER A 22 -1.32 -7.86 -1.45
N VAL A 23 -0.23 -8.16 -0.75
CA VAL A 23 -0.22 -8.85 0.54
C VAL A 23 0.76 -8.16 1.48
N ALA A 24 0.48 -8.15 2.78
CA ALA A 24 1.39 -7.65 3.80
C ALA A 24 1.27 -8.44 5.10
N PHE A 25 2.40 -8.66 5.78
CA PHE A 25 2.41 -9.18 7.14
C PHE A 25 2.08 -8.09 8.15
N SER A 26 1.42 -8.45 9.25
CA SER A 26 1.37 -7.59 10.43
C SER A 26 2.77 -7.48 11.06
N PRO A 27 3.06 -6.38 11.79
CA PRO A 27 4.39 -6.18 12.38
C PRO A 27 4.82 -7.24 13.40
N ASP A 28 3.85 -7.84 14.10
CA ASP A 28 4.06 -8.95 15.03
C ASP A 28 4.19 -10.32 14.33
N GLY A 29 3.96 -10.35 13.01
CA GLY A 29 4.03 -11.56 12.19
C GLY A 29 2.87 -12.54 12.41
N THR A 30 1.80 -12.17 13.12
CA THR A 30 0.71 -13.10 13.43
C THR A 30 -0.39 -13.12 12.37
N LYS A 31 -0.46 -12.10 11.51
CA LYS A 31 -1.52 -11.93 10.51
C LYS A 31 -0.97 -11.59 9.13
N ILE A 32 -1.79 -11.89 8.11
CA ILE A 32 -1.62 -11.38 6.75
C ILE A 32 -2.83 -10.53 6.38
N VAL A 33 -2.63 -9.45 5.64
CA VAL A 33 -3.70 -8.76 4.90
C VAL A 33 -3.51 -8.96 3.41
N SER A 34 -4.59 -9.18 2.67
CA SER A 34 -4.58 -9.27 1.20
C SER A 34 -5.62 -8.33 0.57
N GLY A 35 -5.26 -7.74 -0.56
CA GLY A 35 -6.14 -6.93 -1.42
C GLY A 35 -6.21 -7.49 -2.84
N SER A 36 -7.41 -7.48 -3.43
CA SER A 36 -7.70 -8.19 -4.69
C SER A 36 -8.54 -7.38 -5.68
N HIS A 37 -8.50 -7.83 -6.94
CA HIS A 37 -9.39 -7.38 -8.01
C HIS A 37 -10.86 -7.77 -7.77
N ASP A 38 -11.15 -8.68 -6.84
CA ASP A 38 -12.52 -8.95 -6.39
C ASP A 38 -13.10 -7.83 -5.50
N LYS A 39 -12.34 -6.73 -5.32
CA LYS A 39 -12.71 -5.50 -4.60
C LYS A 39 -12.79 -5.69 -3.08
N THR A 40 -12.26 -6.79 -2.56
CA THR A 40 -12.25 -7.09 -1.13
C THR A 40 -10.85 -6.94 -0.52
N ILE A 41 -10.86 -6.79 0.81
CA ILE A 41 -9.68 -6.91 1.66
C ILE A 41 -9.98 -8.04 2.65
N LYS A 42 -9.00 -8.92 2.87
CA LYS A 42 -9.12 -10.05 3.80
C LYS A 42 -7.95 -10.05 4.78
N VAL A 43 -8.23 -10.40 6.03
CA VAL A 43 -7.23 -10.57 7.08
C VAL A 43 -7.21 -12.03 7.53
N TRP A 44 -6.02 -12.60 7.57
CA TRP A 44 -5.79 -14.01 7.79
C TRP A 44 -4.94 -14.19 9.05
N ASP A 45 -5.26 -15.22 9.83
CA ASP A 45 -4.40 -15.76 10.87
C ASP A 45 -3.25 -16.49 10.18
N LEU A 46 -1.99 -16.15 10.49
CA LEU A 46 -0.85 -16.76 9.79
C LEU A 46 -0.69 -18.24 10.14
N ASP A 47 -0.88 -18.60 11.41
CA ASP A 47 -0.62 -19.95 11.91
C ASP A 47 -1.61 -20.97 11.32
N LYS A 48 -2.88 -20.57 11.18
CA LYS A 48 -3.94 -21.42 10.66
C LYS A 48 -4.24 -21.18 9.19
N LEU A 49 -3.81 -20.05 8.63
CA LEU A 49 -4.20 -19.56 7.31
C LEU A 49 -5.74 -19.50 7.15
N GLU A 50 -6.41 -19.13 8.24
CA GLU A 50 -7.85 -18.98 8.35
C GLU A 50 -8.24 -17.51 8.31
N LEU A 51 -9.42 -17.23 7.74
CA LEU A 51 -9.95 -15.88 7.67
C LEU A 51 -10.38 -15.44 9.08
N LEU A 52 -9.84 -14.33 9.58
CA LEU A 52 -10.08 -13.84 10.93
C LEU A 52 -11.40 -13.08 11.10
N SER A 53 -11.95 -12.55 10.02
CA SER A 53 -13.19 -11.77 10.04
C SER A 53 -14.11 -12.18 8.90
N GLU A 54 -15.42 -11.98 9.06
CA GLU A 54 -16.37 -12.13 7.95
C GLU A 54 -15.92 -11.27 6.75
N GLU A 55 -16.08 -11.79 5.53
CA GLU A 55 -15.65 -11.10 4.32
C GLU A 55 -16.27 -9.70 4.26
N LYS A 56 -15.42 -8.67 4.23
CA LYS A 56 -15.90 -7.32 3.91
C LYS A 56 -16.10 -7.21 2.41
N THR A 57 -17.22 -7.75 1.95
CA THR A 57 -17.68 -7.62 0.58
C THR A 57 -17.78 -6.13 0.23
N ASN A 58 -17.23 -5.72 -0.91
CA ASN A 58 -17.17 -4.33 -1.38
C ASN A 58 -16.37 -3.37 -0.47
N ALA A 59 -15.18 -3.78 0.00
CA ALA A 59 -14.25 -2.87 0.66
C ALA A 59 -13.99 -1.61 -0.18
N HIS A 60 -13.92 -1.79 -1.50
CA HIS A 60 -13.82 -0.72 -2.51
C HIS A 60 -14.83 -0.92 -3.65
N HIS A 61 -15.06 0.11 -4.46
CA HIS A 61 -15.95 0.03 -5.63
C HIS A 61 -15.26 -0.60 -6.85
N LEU A 62 -13.93 -0.48 -6.92
CA LEU A 62 -13.05 -1.06 -7.93
C LEU A 62 -11.91 -1.84 -7.26
N TYR A 63 -10.90 -2.21 -8.05
CA TYR A 63 -9.83 -3.13 -7.64
C TYR A 63 -8.98 -2.57 -6.50
N VAL A 64 -8.72 -3.41 -5.50
CA VAL A 64 -7.78 -3.09 -4.43
C VAL A 64 -6.37 -3.40 -4.91
N ARG A 65 -5.57 -2.37 -5.13
CA ARG A 65 -4.20 -2.53 -5.65
C ARG A 65 -3.16 -2.69 -4.56
N SER A 66 -3.37 -2.07 -3.41
CA SER A 66 -2.37 -1.98 -2.34
C SER A 66 -3.04 -2.06 -0.98
N VAL A 67 -2.43 -2.83 -0.08
CA VAL A 67 -2.77 -2.93 1.34
C VAL A 67 -1.50 -2.91 2.18
N ALA A 68 -1.55 -2.29 3.36
CA ALA A 68 -0.44 -2.31 4.32
C ALA A 68 -0.96 -2.23 5.75
N PHE A 69 -0.24 -2.86 6.70
CA PHE A 69 -0.47 -2.65 8.12
C PHE A 69 0.23 -1.39 8.62
N SER A 70 -0.35 -0.75 9.64
CA SER A 70 0.35 0.27 10.42
C SER A 70 1.50 -0.33 11.22
N PRO A 71 2.52 0.45 11.61
CA PRO A 71 3.66 -0.06 12.38
C PRO A 71 3.28 -0.63 13.75
N ASP A 72 2.19 -0.15 14.35
CA ASP A 72 1.64 -0.68 15.60
C ASP A 72 0.74 -1.92 15.38
N GLY A 73 0.51 -2.32 14.13
CA GLY A 73 -0.32 -3.46 13.74
C GLY A 73 -1.82 -3.25 13.90
N THR A 74 -2.26 -2.11 14.44
CA THR A 74 -3.67 -1.89 14.82
C THR A 74 -4.56 -1.49 13.65
N LYS A 75 -3.99 -1.00 12.55
CA LYS A 75 -4.71 -0.47 11.39
C LYS A 75 -4.22 -1.08 10.09
N ILE A 76 -5.08 -1.03 9.10
CA ILE A 76 -4.77 -1.35 7.71
C ILE A 76 -5.09 -0.12 6.86
N VAL A 77 -4.26 0.18 5.87
CA VAL A 77 -4.55 1.15 4.81
C VAL A 77 -4.74 0.41 3.50
N SER A 78 -5.67 0.86 2.68
CA SER A 78 -5.89 0.35 1.33
C SER A 78 -6.03 1.45 0.29
N GLY A 79 -5.52 1.17 -0.92
CA GLY A 79 -5.62 2.02 -2.09
C GLY A 79 -6.22 1.26 -3.28
N SER A 80 -7.07 1.94 -4.04
CA SER A 80 -7.92 1.32 -5.06
C SER A 80 -7.97 2.11 -6.37
N ASP A 81 -8.44 1.43 -7.42
CA ASP A 81 -8.78 1.99 -8.73
C ASP A 81 -9.92 3.01 -8.69
N ASP A 82 -10.71 3.02 -7.62
CA ASP A 82 -11.76 4.04 -7.43
C ASP A 82 -11.22 5.39 -6.94
N GLY A 83 -9.89 5.53 -6.84
CA GLY A 83 -9.23 6.76 -6.40
C GLY A 83 -9.40 7.05 -4.90
N THR A 84 -9.82 6.06 -4.10
CA THR A 84 -10.03 6.22 -2.65
C THR A 84 -8.93 5.57 -1.81
N ILE A 85 -8.63 6.22 -0.67
CA ILE A 85 -7.85 5.63 0.42
C ILE A 85 -8.80 5.34 1.56
N LYS A 86 -8.76 4.12 2.09
CA LYS A 86 -9.53 3.71 3.27
C LYS A 86 -8.59 3.21 4.37
N VAL A 87 -8.95 3.50 5.61
CA VAL A 87 -8.25 3.02 6.81
C VAL A 87 -9.21 2.15 7.59
N TRP A 88 -8.72 1.00 8.05
CA TRP A 88 -9.49 -0.04 8.71
C TRP A 88 -8.90 -0.38 10.07
N ASP A 89 -9.74 -0.78 10.99
CA ASP A 89 -9.34 -1.50 12.20
C ASP A 89 -8.86 -2.90 11.81
N SER A 90 -7.67 -3.28 12.26
CA SER A 90 -7.05 -4.55 11.83
C SER A 90 -7.69 -5.81 12.43
N ASP A 91 -8.37 -5.69 13.57
CA ASP A 91 -8.96 -6.83 14.28
C ASP A 91 -10.38 -7.08 13.79
N LYS A 92 -11.16 -6.00 13.62
CA LYS A 92 -12.58 -6.07 13.27
C LYS A 92 -12.85 -5.87 11.78
N LEU A 93 -11.86 -5.40 11.01
CA LEU A 93 -12.05 -4.88 9.66
C LEU A 93 -13.15 -3.80 9.56
N GLU A 94 -13.37 -3.03 10.62
CA GLU A 94 -14.26 -1.88 10.60
C GLU A 94 -13.59 -0.70 9.87
N MET A 95 -14.32 -0.01 9.00
CA MET A 95 -13.78 1.16 8.31
C MET A 95 -13.71 2.32 9.30
N LEU A 96 -12.51 2.81 9.58
CA LEU A 96 -12.27 3.90 10.51
C LEU A 96 -12.39 5.26 9.83
N SER A 97 -11.85 5.39 8.63
CA SER A 97 -11.90 6.61 7.84
C SER A 97 -11.73 6.34 6.35
N GLU A 98 -12.17 7.30 5.54
CA GLU A 98 -12.08 7.26 4.08
C GLU A 98 -11.79 8.63 3.51
N LYS A 99 -10.92 8.67 2.49
CA LYS A 99 -10.73 9.83 1.64
C LYS A 99 -11.22 9.52 0.24
N THR A 100 -12.43 9.99 -0.05
CA THR A 100 -12.96 9.98 -1.41
C THR A 100 -12.18 11.00 -2.26
N LYS A 101 -11.88 10.65 -3.52
CA LYS A 101 -11.08 11.47 -4.45
C LYS A 101 -9.68 11.81 -3.89
N ALA A 102 -9.03 10.84 -3.25
CA ALA A 102 -7.64 11.00 -2.83
C ALA A 102 -6.74 11.25 -4.05
N HIS A 103 -6.99 10.52 -5.13
CA HIS A 103 -6.35 10.67 -6.45
C HIS A 103 -7.40 10.80 -7.56
N SER A 104 -7.01 11.34 -8.71
CA SER A 104 -7.89 11.45 -9.89
C SER A 104 -7.85 10.21 -10.78
N ASP A 105 -6.96 9.26 -10.48
CA ASP A 105 -6.79 7.99 -11.19
C ASP A 105 -6.38 6.90 -10.17
N ASN A 106 -6.13 5.68 -10.66
CA ASN A 106 -5.85 4.51 -9.86
C ASN A 106 -4.75 4.74 -8.82
N ILE A 107 -4.99 4.31 -7.58
CA ILE A 107 -3.97 4.33 -6.53
C ILE A 107 -3.24 2.98 -6.56
N ARG A 108 -1.98 2.98 -6.98
CA ARG A 108 -1.20 1.74 -7.11
C ARG A 108 -0.51 1.32 -5.84
N SER A 109 -0.17 2.27 -4.98
CA SER A 109 0.61 1.99 -3.77
C SER A 109 0.21 2.95 -2.66
N VAL A 110 -0.02 2.39 -1.47
CA VAL A 110 -0.25 3.11 -0.22
C VAL A 110 0.56 2.45 0.90
N VAL A 111 1.23 3.23 1.72
CA VAL A 111 1.97 2.73 2.89
C VAL A 111 1.91 3.72 4.05
N PHE A 112 2.06 3.22 5.27
CA PHE A 112 2.22 4.05 6.47
C PHE A 112 3.66 4.56 6.59
N SER A 113 3.84 5.72 7.24
CA SER A 113 5.13 6.13 7.78
C SER A 113 5.55 5.24 8.95
N PRO A 114 6.87 5.11 9.24
CA PRO A 114 7.36 4.25 10.32
C PRO A 114 6.88 4.65 11.72
N ASP A 115 6.58 5.93 11.94
CA ASP A 115 5.99 6.44 13.18
C ASP A 115 4.46 6.24 13.26
N GLY A 116 3.84 5.72 12.20
CA GLY A 116 2.41 5.47 12.10
C GLY A 116 1.55 6.74 12.00
N THR A 117 2.13 7.92 11.81
CA THR A 117 1.37 9.19 11.83
C THR A 117 0.89 9.63 10.45
N LYS A 118 1.49 9.11 9.38
CA LYS A 118 1.20 9.52 8.00
C LYS A 118 0.96 8.32 7.09
N ILE A 119 0.34 8.60 5.96
CA ILE A 119 0.25 7.69 4.80
C ILE A 119 0.92 8.39 3.61
N VAL A 120 1.64 7.65 2.78
CA VAL A 120 2.03 8.10 1.44
C VAL A 120 1.34 7.25 0.39
N SER A 121 0.91 7.88 -0.70
CA SER A 121 0.28 7.23 -1.84
C SER A 121 0.90 7.64 -3.17
N GLY A 122 0.97 6.69 -4.11
CA GLY A 122 1.38 6.88 -5.50
C GLY A 122 0.31 6.36 -6.46
N SER A 123 0.14 7.06 -7.59
CA SER A 123 -1.01 6.87 -8.49
C SER A 123 -0.66 6.99 -9.98
N ASP A 124 -1.59 6.51 -10.81
CA ASP A 124 -1.64 6.72 -12.27
C ASP A 124 -1.75 8.20 -12.65
N ASP A 125 -2.23 9.05 -11.75
CA ASP A 125 -2.28 10.50 -11.93
C ASP A 125 -0.90 11.18 -11.81
N GLN A 126 0.17 10.41 -11.70
CA GLN A 126 1.57 10.85 -11.67
C GLN A 126 1.91 11.70 -10.44
N THR A 127 1.09 11.62 -9.38
CA THR A 127 1.30 12.36 -8.14
C THR A 127 1.68 11.48 -6.96
N ILE A 128 2.54 12.02 -6.10
CA ILE A 128 2.80 11.50 -4.75
C ILE A 128 2.05 12.39 -3.77
N LYS A 129 1.28 11.78 -2.86
CA LYS A 129 0.56 12.51 -1.82
C LYS A 129 0.88 11.95 -0.44
N VAL A 130 1.05 12.84 0.52
CA VAL A 130 1.28 12.53 1.93
C VAL A 130 0.08 13.01 2.73
N TRP A 131 -0.45 12.13 3.56
CA TRP A 131 -1.68 12.34 4.33
C TRP A 131 -1.40 12.23 5.82
N ASP A 132 -2.08 13.05 6.61
CA ASP A 132 -2.15 12.90 8.06
C ASP A 132 -3.09 11.73 8.38
N LEU A 133 -2.67 10.75 9.17
CA LEU A 133 -3.52 9.59 9.48
C LEU A 133 -4.72 9.98 10.38
N GLY A 134 -4.52 10.90 11.32
CA GLY A 134 -5.53 11.25 12.32
C GLY A 134 -6.82 11.81 11.70
N LYS A 135 -6.68 12.62 10.66
CA LYS A 135 -7.82 13.23 9.94
C LYS A 135 -7.97 12.78 8.49
N LEU A 136 -6.99 12.06 7.95
CA LEU A 136 -6.88 11.75 6.52
C LEU A 136 -6.89 13.01 5.63
N GLU A 137 -6.27 14.08 6.13
CA GLU A 137 -6.08 15.35 5.45
C GLU A 137 -4.78 15.35 4.64
N LEU A 138 -4.80 16.04 3.50
CA LEU A 138 -3.61 16.15 2.65
C LEU A 138 -2.60 17.09 3.31
N LEU A 139 -1.41 16.58 3.63
CA LEU A 139 -0.31 17.36 4.19
C LEU A 139 0.56 17.96 3.09
N SER A 140 0.90 17.16 2.08
CA SER A 140 1.73 17.59 0.95
C SER A 140 1.41 16.76 -0.29
N ALA A 141 1.60 17.37 -1.46
CA ALA A 141 1.44 16.71 -2.75
C ALA A 141 2.52 17.18 -3.72
N LYS A 142 3.07 16.23 -4.48
CA LYS A 142 3.93 16.52 -5.62
C LYS A 142 3.20 16.15 -6.89
N THR A 143 2.75 17.16 -7.63
CA THR A 143 2.24 16.98 -9.00
C THR A 143 3.39 16.81 -9.97
N ASN A 144 3.17 16.03 -11.04
CA ASN A 144 4.22 15.65 -12.00
C ASN A 144 5.48 15.12 -11.29
N ALA A 145 5.28 14.29 -10.26
CA ALA A 145 6.40 13.66 -9.56
C ALA A 145 7.19 12.76 -10.53
N HIS A 146 6.46 12.15 -11.45
CA HIS A 146 6.96 11.35 -12.56
C HIS A 146 6.28 11.78 -13.87
N SER A 147 6.83 11.33 -15.00
CA SER A 147 6.25 11.57 -16.35
C SER A 147 5.31 10.46 -16.81
N GLN A 148 5.25 9.36 -16.05
CA GLN A 148 4.28 8.27 -16.20
C GLN A 148 3.78 7.86 -14.82
N LEU A 149 2.87 6.89 -14.80
CA LEU A 149 2.26 6.38 -13.58
C LEU A 149 3.28 5.93 -12.52
N ILE A 150 2.92 6.08 -11.26
CA ILE A 150 3.75 5.68 -10.12
C ILE A 150 3.29 4.29 -9.69
N SER A 151 4.18 3.30 -9.78
CA SER A 151 3.86 1.91 -9.43
C SER A 151 4.05 1.60 -7.96
N SER A 152 5.00 2.27 -7.29
CA SER A 152 5.33 2.00 -5.89
C SER A 152 5.80 3.26 -5.16
N VAL A 153 5.46 3.37 -3.88
CA VAL A 153 6.02 4.33 -2.93
C VAL A 153 6.42 3.63 -1.64
N ALA A 154 7.48 4.10 -0.98
CA ALA A 154 7.88 3.64 0.35
C ALA A 154 8.50 4.76 1.17
N PHE A 155 8.34 4.71 2.50
CA PHE A 155 9.12 5.53 3.42
C PHE A 155 10.48 4.88 3.72
N SER A 156 11.50 5.70 3.96
CA SER A 156 12.72 5.22 4.62
C SER A 156 12.42 4.80 6.06
N PRO A 157 13.20 3.90 6.67
CA PRO A 157 12.98 3.44 8.05
C PRO A 157 12.99 4.58 9.10
N ASP A 158 13.75 5.65 8.85
CA ASP A 158 13.80 6.85 9.70
C ASP A 158 12.63 7.83 9.42
N GLY A 159 11.77 7.55 8.43
CA GLY A 159 10.63 8.37 8.02
C GLY A 159 10.99 9.69 7.33
N THR A 160 12.28 10.00 7.15
CA THR A 160 12.75 11.28 6.61
C THR A 160 12.66 11.37 5.08
N LYS A 161 12.56 10.24 4.39
CA LYS A 161 12.54 10.17 2.94
C LYS A 161 11.38 9.33 2.44
N ILE A 162 10.97 9.63 1.23
CA ILE A 162 10.07 8.81 0.42
C ILE A 162 10.85 8.37 -0.81
N VAL A 163 10.68 7.13 -1.24
CA VAL A 163 11.12 6.65 -2.55
C VAL A 163 9.90 6.36 -3.41
N SER A 164 9.99 6.64 -4.70
CA SER A 164 8.97 6.27 -5.69
C SER A 164 9.58 5.60 -6.90
N GLY A 165 8.88 4.60 -7.42
CA GLY A 165 9.18 3.93 -8.70
C GLY A 165 8.07 4.17 -9.71
N SER A 166 8.44 4.35 -10.97
CA SER A 166 7.49 4.71 -12.04
C SER A 166 7.79 3.99 -13.35
N TRP A 167 6.76 3.91 -14.19
CA TRP A 167 6.86 3.41 -15.57
C TRP A 167 7.68 4.32 -16.48
N ASP A 168 8.04 5.52 -16.03
CA ASP A 168 9.03 6.36 -16.71
C ASP A 168 10.48 5.86 -16.55
N LYS A 169 10.66 4.67 -15.95
CA LYS A 169 11.94 3.98 -15.72
C LYS A 169 12.85 4.70 -14.73
N THR A 170 12.30 5.58 -13.91
CA THR A 170 13.05 6.29 -12.88
C THR A 170 12.68 5.82 -11.47
N ILE A 171 13.68 5.87 -10.58
CA ILE A 171 13.47 5.83 -9.13
C ILE A 171 13.86 7.20 -8.59
N LYS A 172 12.96 7.82 -7.83
CA LYS A 172 13.18 9.15 -7.23
C LYS A 172 13.12 9.05 -5.72
N VAL A 173 14.01 9.78 -5.04
CA VAL A 173 14.06 9.92 -3.58
C VAL A 173 13.69 11.35 -3.23
N TRP A 174 12.76 11.50 -2.30
CA TRP A 174 12.16 12.76 -1.90
C TRP A 174 12.36 12.98 -0.41
N ASP A 175 12.46 14.24 -0.02
CA ASP A 175 12.30 14.65 1.38
C ASP A 175 10.83 14.46 1.79
N SER A 176 10.57 13.77 2.91
CA SER A 176 9.20 13.37 3.26
C SER A 176 8.33 14.53 3.78
N ALA A 177 8.95 15.62 4.25
CA ALA A 177 8.22 16.78 4.75
C ALA A 177 7.85 17.75 3.63
N THR A 178 8.76 17.96 2.68
CA THR A 178 8.63 18.98 1.63
C THR A 178 8.27 18.40 0.25
N LEU A 179 8.47 17.10 0.04
CA LEU A 179 8.47 16.46 -1.28
C LEU A 179 9.46 17.11 -2.26
N GLY A 180 10.54 17.71 -1.73
CA GLY A 180 11.69 18.14 -2.51
C GLY A 180 12.47 16.93 -3.04
N LEU A 181 12.80 16.93 -4.33
CA LEU A 181 13.61 15.87 -4.93
C LEU A 181 15.03 15.92 -4.35
N LEU A 182 15.47 14.83 -3.75
CA LEU A 182 16.81 14.69 -3.16
C LEU A 182 17.77 13.97 -4.12
N SER A 183 17.28 12.96 -4.83
CA SER A 183 18.06 12.18 -5.79
C SER A 183 17.16 11.48 -6.78
N GLU A 184 17.69 11.18 -7.95
CA GLU A 184 17.00 10.45 -9.01
C GLU A 184 17.98 9.50 -9.70
N LYS A 185 17.49 8.30 -10.02
CA LYS A 185 18.16 7.34 -10.88
C LYS A 185 17.29 7.08 -12.10
N THR A 186 17.78 7.44 -13.28
CA THR A 186 17.19 7.07 -14.57
C THR A 186 17.70 5.71 -15.01
N ASP A 187 16.90 5.03 -15.84
CA ASP A 187 17.16 3.68 -16.34
C ASP A 187 17.49 2.70 -15.21
N ALA A 188 16.84 2.88 -14.06
CA ALA A 188 17.00 1.97 -12.93
C ALA A 188 16.54 0.55 -13.30
N HIS A 189 15.58 0.46 -14.22
CA HIS A 189 15.03 -0.79 -14.73
C HIS A 189 14.82 -0.71 -16.24
N SER A 190 15.13 -1.80 -16.95
CA SER A 190 14.94 -1.90 -18.40
C SER A 190 13.50 -2.23 -18.81
N ASN A 191 12.65 -2.59 -17.85
CA ASN A 191 11.25 -2.95 -18.05
C ASN A 191 10.38 -2.52 -16.85
N TRP A 192 9.08 -2.81 -16.89
CA TRP A 192 8.13 -2.53 -15.80
C TRP A 192 8.54 -3.19 -14.48
N ILE A 193 8.27 -2.50 -13.38
CA ILE A 193 8.34 -3.00 -12.00
C ILE A 193 6.92 -3.04 -11.47
#